data_AF-B4CXS3-F1
#
_entry.id   AF-B4CXS3-F1
#
_cell.length_a   1.000
_cell.length_b   1.000
_cell.length_c   1.000
_cell.angle_alpha   90.00
_cell.angle_beta   90.00
_cell.angle_gamma   90.00
#
_symmetry.space_group_name_H-M   'P 1'
#
loop_
_entity.id
_entity.type
_entity.pdbx_description
1 polymer ?
#
loop_
_entity_poly.entity_id
_entity_poly.type
_entity_poly.pdbx_seq_one_letter_code
_entity_poly.pdbx_strand_id
1 'polypeptide(L)'
;MKSLISAEAWNGQVRAVRRARVTPGQGCIIEQTPNGCILSGAGKIRWRHPWQVSAQWNVDPTIQPLGGQWTATLWPGFVNAQDVTIEVEVASKPNVQKQPVQVPLTEEDPPLLILSGFRDPAAPGLPQASDDGDIIIPPGEGYPKFFDSLGVVPASNGGTGLGALDSTPDPTRTRQIRGCDIALVTPRLATHQQVDVLDPGTDAQSVSISTVFDNTALINAKSAHWLIATSKWEPPMEPTDLDRLMGTAVEPQTDEIKIATVWLVSPPDVGSDAQPDETWTAYPQHFVFWNLNYASRAQISAAPPQPLKLVTGLALGVADTLINGLLSPLNDANAEVSAMLNAANFSGRYWSI
;
A
#
# COMPACT_ATOMS: atom_id res chain seq x y z
N MET A 1 -5.42 2.73 -34.67
CA MET A 1 -4.90 4.11 -34.75
C MET A 1 -5.16 4.76 -33.40
N LYS A 2 -4.16 4.87 -32.51
CA LYS A 2 -4.34 5.48 -31.18
C LYS A 2 -4.68 6.96 -31.39
N SER A 3 -5.82 7.44 -30.90
CA SER A 3 -6.12 8.86 -30.95
C SER A 3 -5.13 9.57 -30.01
N LEU A 4 -4.19 10.27 -30.63
CA LEU A 4 -3.28 11.15 -29.91
C LEU A 4 -4.14 12.27 -29.31
N ILE A 5 -4.17 12.36 -27.98
CA ILE A 5 -4.74 13.51 -27.28
C ILE A 5 -4.07 14.76 -27.84
N SER A 6 -4.87 15.72 -28.30
CA SER A 6 -4.33 16.98 -28.81
C SER A 6 -3.57 17.69 -27.69
N ALA A 7 -2.49 18.38 -28.05
CA ALA A 7 -1.71 19.15 -27.07
C ALA A 7 -2.59 20.15 -26.29
N GLU A 8 -3.67 20.65 -26.90
CA GLU A 8 -4.66 21.50 -26.25
C GLU A 8 -5.49 20.75 -25.20
N ALA A 9 -5.97 19.54 -25.50
CA ALA A 9 -6.69 18.70 -24.55
C ALA A 9 -5.79 18.22 -23.39
N TRP A 10 -4.53 17.89 -23.68
CA TRP A 10 -3.51 17.60 -22.67
C TRP A 10 -3.24 18.82 -21.78
N ASN A 11 -3.02 19.99 -22.38
CA ASN A 11 -2.82 21.23 -21.63
C ASN A 11 -4.07 21.66 -20.85
N GLY A 12 -5.27 21.34 -21.35
CA GLY A 12 -6.54 21.52 -20.65
C GLY A 12 -6.64 20.63 -19.41
N GLN A 13 -6.30 19.35 -19.53
CA GLN A 13 -6.21 18.43 -18.39
C GLN A 13 -5.11 18.84 -17.40
N VAL A 14 -3.91 19.19 -17.87
CA VAL A 14 -2.82 19.67 -17.00
C VAL A 14 -3.21 20.97 -16.31
N ARG A 15 -3.93 21.89 -16.96
CA ARG A 15 -4.49 23.09 -16.29
C ARG A 15 -5.59 22.74 -15.30
N ALA A 16 -6.43 21.75 -15.57
CA ALA A 16 -7.46 21.29 -14.63
C ALA A 16 -6.83 20.63 -13.40
N VAL A 17 -5.78 19.82 -13.59
CA VAL A 17 -4.96 19.22 -12.53
C VAL A 17 -4.18 20.27 -11.75
N ARG A 18 -3.59 21.28 -12.42
CA ARG A 18 -2.96 22.45 -11.76
C ARG A 18 -3.97 23.38 -11.07
N ARG A 19 -5.25 23.30 -11.44
CA ARG A 19 -6.40 23.95 -10.77
C ARG A 19 -7.04 23.05 -9.73
N ALA A 20 -6.48 21.87 -9.42
CA ALA A 20 -6.78 21.16 -8.20
C ALA A 20 -6.33 22.05 -7.03
N ARG A 21 -7.19 22.99 -6.68
CA ARG A 21 -7.09 23.76 -5.46
C ARG A 21 -6.96 22.72 -4.36
N VAL A 22 -5.94 22.86 -3.53
CA VAL A 22 -5.88 22.20 -2.23
C VAL A 22 -7.24 22.51 -1.60
N THR A 23 -8.09 21.49 -1.49
CA THR A 23 -9.44 21.65 -0.96
C THR A 23 -9.31 21.40 0.53
N PRO A 24 -9.55 22.38 1.40
CA PRO A 24 -9.33 22.18 2.83
C PRO A 24 -10.04 20.94 3.34
N GLY A 25 -9.32 20.14 4.14
CA GLY A 25 -9.89 19.16 5.04
C GLY A 25 -10.91 19.81 6.00
N GLN A 26 -11.66 18.98 6.70
CA GLN A 26 -12.71 19.47 7.61
C GLN A 26 -12.05 20.26 8.76
N GLY A 27 -12.50 21.49 8.98
CA GLY A 27 -11.91 22.37 10.00
C GLY A 27 -10.59 23.03 9.58
N CYS A 28 -10.11 22.82 8.36
CA CYS A 28 -8.91 23.47 7.85
C CYS A 28 -9.23 24.77 7.09
N ILE A 29 -8.41 25.80 7.31
CA ILE A 29 -8.35 27.05 6.55
C ILE A 29 -7.06 27.03 5.76
N ILE A 30 -7.15 27.24 4.44
CA ILE A 30 -5.99 27.37 3.56
C ILE A 30 -5.78 28.84 3.21
N GLU A 31 -4.61 29.36 3.53
CA GLU A 31 -4.15 30.67 3.11
C GLU A 31 -3.06 30.50 2.03
N GLN A 32 -3.31 31.05 0.84
CA GLN A 32 -2.32 31.06 -0.23
C GLN A 32 -1.32 32.20 0.01
N THR A 33 -0.02 31.89 0.05
CA THR A 33 1.06 32.87 0.18
C THR A 33 2.03 32.80 -1.01
N PRO A 34 2.84 33.84 -1.26
CA PRO A 34 3.87 33.79 -2.31
C PRO A 34 4.89 32.66 -2.14
N ASN A 35 5.04 32.12 -0.93
CA ASN A 35 5.98 31.05 -0.59
C ASN A 35 5.31 29.67 -0.47
N GLY A 36 4.02 29.53 -0.81
CA GLY A 36 3.27 28.28 -0.72
C GLY A 36 1.92 28.41 -0.01
N CYS A 37 1.31 27.28 0.35
CA CYS A 37 0.06 27.24 1.10
C CYS A 37 0.34 27.16 2.61
N ILE A 38 -0.29 28.02 3.40
CA ILE A 38 -0.39 27.89 4.85
C ILE A 38 -1.72 27.19 5.16
N LEU A 39 -1.68 26.22 6.06
CA LEU A 39 -2.86 25.55 6.59
C LEU A 39 -2.99 25.83 8.09
N SER A 40 -4.22 26.05 8.51
CA SER A 40 -4.58 26.22 9.93
C SER A 40 -5.81 25.37 10.22
N GLY A 41 -5.83 24.66 11.34
CA GLY A 41 -7.00 23.91 11.79
C GLY A 41 -8.06 24.81 12.43
N ALA A 42 -9.06 24.21 13.08
CA ALA A 42 -10.14 24.94 13.77
C ALA A 42 -9.65 25.76 14.99
N GLY A 43 -8.36 25.65 15.35
CA GLY A 43 -7.68 26.43 16.38
C GLY A 43 -6.68 27.47 15.83
N LYS A 44 -6.11 28.30 16.71
CA LYS A 44 -5.14 29.37 16.37
C LYS A 44 -3.77 28.85 15.87
N ILE A 45 -3.61 27.54 15.73
CA ILE A 45 -2.32 26.93 15.39
C ILE A 45 -2.12 26.99 13.87
N ARG A 46 -1.03 27.65 13.46
CA ARG A 46 -0.58 27.70 12.07
C ARG A 46 0.38 26.54 11.86
N TRP A 47 -0.01 25.61 11.01
CA TRP A 47 0.81 24.45 10.68
C TRP A 47 1.76 24.81 9.53
N ARG A 48 3.03 24.39 9.66
CA ARG A 48 3.96 24.34 8.53
C ARG A 48 4.02 22.89 8.07
N HIS A 49 3.54 22.62 6.86
CA HIS A 49 3.69 21.34 6.16
C HIS A 49 5.17 20.92 6.13
N PRO A 50 5.54 19.83 6.81
CA PRO A 50 5.47 18.48 6.23
C PRO A 50 4.97 17.37 7.19
N TRP A 51 4.82 16.14 6.68
CA TRP A 51 4.71 14.93 7.49
C TRP A 51 5.87 14.86 8.49
N GLN A 52 5.55 14.85 9.79
CA GLN A 52 6.54 14.68 10.84
C GLN A 52 6.05 13.64 11.83
N VAL A 53 6.95 12.75 12.23
CA VAL A 53 6.66 11.68 13.17
C VAL A 53 7.50 11.95 14.42
N SER A 54 6.85 11.95 15.57
CA SER A 54 7.49 12.01 16.88
C SER A 54 7.05 10.81 17.69
N ALA A 55 7.97 9.92 18.04
CA ALA A 55 7.69 8.75 18.83
C ALA A 55 8.08 8.99 20.29
N GLN A 56 7.23 8.54 21.22
CA GLN A 56 7.44 8.67 22.66
C GLN A 56 6.91 7.44 23.40
N TRP A 57 7.55 7.12 24.52
CA TRP A 57 7.04 6.13 25.47
C TRP A 57 5.86 6.72 26.23
N ASN A 58 4.71 6.06 26.19
CA ASN A 58 3.56 6.40 27.00
C ASN A 58 3.43 5.38 28.14
N VAL A 59 3.58 5.86 29.37
CA VAL A 59 3.53 5.02 30.58
C VAL A 59 2.08 4.58 30.81
N ASP A 60 1.87 3.27 30.84
CA ASP A 60 0.57 2.66 31.15
C ASP A 60 0.80 1.41 32.03
N PRO A 61 0.54 1.50 33.34
CA PRO A 61 0.76 0.40 34.28
C PRO A 61 -0.06 -0.85 33.97
N THR A 62 -1.13 -0.72 33.18
CA THR A 62 -2.00 -1.84 32.80
C THR A 62 -1.37 -2.72 31.72
N ILE A 63 -0.39 -2.21 30.98
CA ILE A 63 0.34 -2.93 29.94
C ILE A 63 1.53 -3.65 30.57
N GLN A 64 1.34 -4.91 30.94
CA GLN A 64 2.39 -5.76 31.51
C GLN A 64 3.04 -6.63 30.43
N PRO A 65 4.36 -6.91 30.50
CA PRO A 65 5.30 -6.58 31.58
C PRO A 65 5.98 -5.21 31.48
N LEU A 66 5.80 -4.49 30.36
CA LEU A 66 6.63 -3.32 30.03
C LEU A 66 6.25 -2.03 30.80
N GLY A 67 5.04 -1.95 31.36
CA GLY A 67 4.55 -0.76 32.08
C GLY A 67 4.20 0.42 31.18
N GLY A 68 4.03 0.18 29.88
CA GLY A 68 3.68 1.20 28.88
C GLY A 68 3.78 0.70 27.46
N GLN A 69 3.66 1.64 26.51
CA GLN A 69 3.75 1.36 25.08
C GLN A 69 4.32 2.56 24.31
N TRP A 70 5.01 2.26 23.21
CA TRP A 70 5.45 3.30 22.28
C TRP A 70 4.26 3.83 21.46
N THR A 71 4.16 5.15 21.39
CA THR A 71 3.16 5.85 20.58
C THR A 71 3.86 6.87 19.68
N ALA A 72 3.24 7.18 18.54
CA ALA A 72 3.70 8.21 17.64
C ALA A 72 2.64 9.29 17.48
N THR A 73 3.05 10.54 17.63
CA THR A 73 2.32 11.70 17.14
C THR A 73 2.73 11.94 15.71
N LEU A 74 1.75 12.05 14.82
CA LEU A 74 1.98 12.42 13.43
C LEU A 74 1.42 13.81 13.18
N TRP A 75 2.31 14.73 12.83
CA TRP A 75 1.91 16.05 12.37
C TRP A 75 1.41 15.97 10.93
N PRO A 76 0.38 16.77 10.60
CA PRO A 76 -0.50 16.47 9.49
C PRO A 76 0.26 16.52 8.17
N GLY A 77 0.19 15.40 7.45
CA GLY A 77 0.20 15.45 6.00
C GLY A 77 -1.18 15.14 5.46
N PHE A 78 -1.46 15.70 4.29
CA PHE A 78 -2.73 15.57 3.61
C PHE A 78 -2.57 14.66 2.41
N VAL A 79 -3.68 14.06 2.01
CA VAL A 79 -3.78 13.30 0.77
C VAL A 79 -4.92 13.90 -0.04
N ASN A 80 -4.63 14.42 -1.24
CA ASN A 80 -5.62 15.17 -2.02
C ASN A 80 -6.29 16.30 -1.23
N ALA A 81 -5.55 16.91 -0.31
CA ALA A 81 -6.02 17.93 0.62
C ALA A 81 -7.08 17.46 1.65
N GLN A 82 -7.35 16.17 1.74
CA GLN A 82 -8.18 15.57 2.79
C GLN A 82 -7.35 15.24 4.02
N ASP A 83 -7.98 15.34 5.19
CA ASP A 83 -7.38 14.93 6.46
C ASP A 83 -7.13 13.43 6.46
N VAL A 84 -5.96 13.05 6.94
CA VAL A 84 -5.65 11.65 7.24
C VAL A 84 -6.08 11.38 8.68
N THR A 85 -6.62 10.19 8.91
CA THR A 85 -7.11 9.78 10.23
C THR A 85 -6.27 8.65 10.83
N ILE A 86 -6.42 8.44 12.14
CA ILE A 86 -6.02 7.20 12.80
C ILE A 86 -7.20 6.60 13.54
N GLU A 87 -7.20 5.28 13.69
CA GLU A 87 -8.19 4.61 14.52
C GLU A 87 -7.79 4.71 16.00
N VAL A 88 -8.67 5.31 16.81
CA VAL A 88 -8.50 5.41 18.26
C VAL A 88 -9.66 4.72 18.95
N GLU A 89 -9.36 3.94 19.99
CA GLU A 89 -10.37 3.38 20.86
C GLU A 89 -10.88 4.44 21.85
N VAL A 90 -12.11 4.91 21.66
CA VAL A 90 -12.72 5.88 22.57
C VAL A 90 -13.73 5.16 23.46
N ALA A 91 -13.61 5.34 24.79
CA ALA A 91 -14.62 4.90 25.73
C ALA A 91 -15.80 5.89 25.68
N SER A 92 -16.95 5.46 25.18
CA SER A 92 -18.12 6.36 25.08
C SER A 92 -18.71 6.73 26.44
N LYS A 93 -18.55 5.85 27.45
CA LYS A 93 -18.92 6.03 28.87
C LYS A 93 -18.11 5.07 29.77
N PRO A 94 -17.93 5.35 31.07
CA PRO A 94 -17.39 4.35 32.00
C PRO A 94 -18.27 3.10 31.97
N ASN A 95 -17.66 1.92 31.72
CA ASN A 95 -18.29 0.59 31.54
C ASN A 95 -18.92 0.26 30.18
N VAL A 96 -18.71 1.04 29.13
CA VAL A 96 -19.13 0.66 27.75
C VAL A 96 -17.92 0.15 26.96
N GLN A 97 -18.12 -0.89 26.14
CA GLN A 97 -17.11 -1.39 25.21
C GLN A 97 -16.52 -0.23 24.41
N LYS A 98 -15.19 -0.15 24.36
CA LYS A 98 -14.48 0.83 23.56
C LYS A 98 -14.85 0.60 22.10
N GLN A 99 -15.21 1.67 21.40
CA GLN A 99 -15.49 1.61 19.97
C GLN A 99 -14.37 2.28 19.19
N PRO A 100 -13.90 1.67 18.10
CA PRO A 100 -12.91 2.27 17.22
C PRO A 100 -13.52 3.43 16.44
N VAL A 101 -12.98 4.63 16.65
CA VAL A 101 -13.36 5.88 15.98
C VAL A 101 -12.17 6.39 15.18
N GLN A 102 -12.42 6.83 13.95
CA GLN A 102 -11.41 7.51 13.14
C GLN A 102 -11.30 8.97 13.57
N VAL A 103 -10.11 9.38 14.02
CA VAL A 103 -9.83 10.74 14.49
C VAL A 103 -8.85 11.42 13.52
N PRO A 104 -9.15 12.62 13.01
CA PRO A 104 -8.25 13.37 12.14
C PRO A 104 -6.93 13.73 12.82
N LEU A 105 -5.83 13.72 12.06
CA LEU A 105 -4.52 14.19 12.54
C LEU A 105 -4.47 15.71 12.75
N THR A 106 -5.46 16.45 12.26
CA THR A 106 -5.54 17.92 12.28
C THR A 106 -6.25 18.50 13.51
N GLU A 107 -6.67 17.64 14.45
CA GLU A 107 -7.22 18.04 15.74
C GLU A 107 -6.23 18.87 16.58
N GLU A 108 -6.76 19.71 17.47
CA GLU A 108 -5.94 20.58 18.35
C GLU A 108 -5.00 19.76 19.24
N ASP A 109 -5.48 18.62 19.73
CA ASP A 109 -4.71 17.58 20.38
C ASP A 109 -4.59 16.39 19.41
N PRO A 110 -3.49 16.27 18.64
CA PRO A 110 -3.37 15.23 17.63
C PRO A 110 -3.44 13.85 18.27
N PRO A 111 -4.19 12.91 17.67
CA PRO A 111 -4.35 11.59 18.22
C PRO A 111 -3.02 10.80 18.17
N LEU A 112 -2.82 9.92 19.14
CA LEU A 112 -1.60 9.11 19.27
C LEU A 112 -1.77 7.77 18.55
N LEU A 113 -0.93 7.52 17.55
CA LEU A 113 -0.86 6.23 16.88
C LEU A 113 -0.08 5.25 17.77
N ILE A 114 -0.70 4.13 18.16
CA ILE A 114 0.00 3.08 18.89
C ILE A 114 0.97 2.39 17.93
N LEU A 115 2.26 2.36 18.27
CA LEU A 115 3.26 1.64 17.50
C LEU A 115 3.23 0.18 17.91
N SER A 116 2.46 -0.62 17.17
CA SER A 116 2.31 -2.06 17.40
C SER A 116 3.19 -2.86 16.45
N GLY A 117 3.70 -3.99 16.96
CA GLY A 117 4.53 -4.93 16.19
C GLY A 117 5.91 -4.36 15.89
N PHE A 118 6.87 -4.55 16.79
CA PHE A 118 8.27 -4.22 16.51
C PHE A 118 8.97 -5.43 15.91
N ARG A 119 9.63 -5.26 14.76
CA ARG A 119 10.47 -6.30 14.14
C ARG A 119 11.94 -6.07 14.45
N ASP A 120 12.73 -7.13 14.45
CA ASP A 120 14.19 -7.04 14.44
C ASP A 120 14.71 -7.03 12.99
N PRO A 121 15.19 -5.89 12.47
CA PRO A 121 15.74 -5.81 11.12
C PRO A 121 17.11 -6.47 10.98
N ALA A 122 17.81 -6.74 12.08
CA ALA A 122 19.12 -7.38 12.07
C ALA A 122 19.01 -8.91 12.07
N ALA A 123 17.90 -9.44 12.57
CA ALA A 123 17.62 -10.87 12.59
C ALA A 123 17.53 -11.45 11.16
N PRO A 124 18.00 -12.69 10.94
CA PRO A 124 17.89 -13.36 9.65
C PRO A 124 16.42 -13.60 9.25
N GLY A 125 16.18 -13.72 7.95
CA GLY A 125 14.87 -14.12 7.44
C GLY A 125 14.52 -15.57 7.77
N LEU A 126 13.27 -15.95 7.54
CA LEU A 126 12.84 -17.34 7.69
C LEU A 126 13.55 -18.25 6.68
N PRO A 127 13.93 -19.49 7.07
CA PRO A 127 14.54 -20.44 6.14
C PRO A 127 13.66 -20.71 4.93
N GLN A 128 14.26 -20.72 3.75
CA GLN A 128 13.62 -21.01 2.47
C GLN A 128 14.30 -22.21 1.81
N ALA A 129 13.52 -23.02 1.09
CA ALA A 129 14.08 -24.07 0.24
C ALA A 129 14.39 -23.49 -1.14
N SER A 130 15.59 -23.76 -1.64
CA SER A 130 15.96 -23.51 -3.03
C SER A 130 15.42 -24.60 -3.96
N ASP A 131 15.38 -24.30 -5.25
CA ASP A 131 14.98 -25.26 -6.29
C ASP A 131 15.90 -26.49 -6.35
N ASP A 132 17.15 -26.35 -5.90
CA ASP A 132 18.15 -27.43 -5.81
C ASP A 132 18.02 -28.26 -4.51
N GLY A 133 17.07 -27.93 -3.64
CA GLY A 133 16.81 -28.63 -2.37
C GLY A 133 17.63 -28.14 -1.18
N ASP A 134 18.52 -27.16 -1.37
CA ASP A 134 19.28 -26.55 -0.28
C ASP A 134 18.42 -25.60 0.57
N ILE A 135 18.72 -25.53 1.87
CA ILE A 135 18.13 -24.56 2.79
C ILE A 135 18.95 -23.27 2.76
N ILE A 136 18.29 -22.19 2.34
CA ILE A 136 18.82 -20.82 2.32
C ILE A 136 18.22 -20.06 3.50
N ILE A 137 19.08 -19.40 4.27
CA ILE A 137 18.66 -18.44 5.29
C ILE A 137 18.89 -17.04 4.71
N PRO A 138 17.82 -16.26 4.45
CA PRO A 138 17.96 -14.91 3.93
C PRO A 138 18.70 -14.01 4.92
N PRO A 139 19.46 -13.02 4.42
CA PRO A 139 20.03 -11.98 5.27
C PRO A 139 18.94 -11.23 6.02
N GLY A 140 19.33 -10.55 7.09
CA GLY A 140 18.45 -9.60 7.76
C GLY A 140 18.07 -8.45 6.82
N GLU A 141 16.91 -7.83 7.08
CA GLU A 141 16.42 -6.70 6.29
C GLU A 141 17.44 -5.55 6.23
N GLY A 142 18.20 -5.39 7.31
CA GLY A 142 19.16 -4.32 7.47
C GLY A 142 18.52 -3.01 7.90
N TYR A 143 19.36 -2.01 8.07
CA TYR A 143 18.97 -0.70 8.60
C TYR A 143 19.90 0.39 8.05
N PRO A 144 19.52 1.69 8.15
CA PRO A 144 20.38 2.78 7.73
C PRO A 144 21.78 2.75 8.37
N LYS A 145 22.84 2.98 7.59
CA LYS A 145 24.24 2.99 8.06
C LYS A 145 24.53 3.99 9.19
N PHE A 146 23.64 4.95 9.42
CA PHE A 146 23.71 5.81 10.60
C PHE A 146 23.78 5.00 11.90
N PHE A 147 23.03 3.90 12.01
CA PHE A 147 22.97 3.06 13.20
C PHE A 147 24.26 2.27 13.46
N ASP A 148 25.08 2.04 12.42
CA ASP A 148 26.43 1.47 12.58
C ASP A 148 27.28 2.31 13.54
N SER A 149 27.17 3.64 13.44
CA SER A 149 27.91 4.58 14.28
C SER A 149 27.40 4.63 15.73
N LEU A 150 26.17 4.16 15.96
CA LEU A 150 25.57 4.07 17.29
C LEU A 150 25.95 2.76 18.02
N GLY A 151 26.66 1.85 17.35
CA GLY A 151 27.07 0.55 17.93
C GLY A 151 25.98 -0.51 17.86
N VAL A 152 25.09 -0.42 16.87
CA VAL A 152 24.05 -1.44 16.64
C VAL A 152 24.68 -2.71 16.05
N VAL A 153 24.23 -3.87 16.53
CA VAL A 153 24.63 -5.20 16.04
C VAL A 153 24.40 -5.29 14.53
N PRO A 154 25.39 -5.70 13.72
CA PRO A 154 25.24 -5.81 12.27
C PRO A 154 24.11 -6.77 11.90
N ALA A 155 23.41 -6.47 10.80
CA ALA A 155 22.41 -7.38 10.27
C ALA A 155 23.05 -8.71 9.85
N SER A 156 22.32 -9.81 10.03
CA SER A 156 22.76 -11.13 9.58
C SER A 156 23.03 -11.12 8.09
N ASN A 157 24.18 -11.66 7.68
CA ASN A 157 24.54 -11.81 6.27
C ASN A 157 23.78 -12.95 5.58
N GLY A 158 23.03 -13.75 6.34
CA GLY A 158 22.39 -14.98 5.84
C GLY A 158 23.43 -15.99 5.34
N GLY A 159 22.96 -17.00 4.62
CA GLY A 159 23.83 -17.99 4.00
C GLY A 159 23.14 -19.32 3.68
N THR A 160 23.95 -20.28 3.23
CA THR A 160 23.53 -21.63 2.86
C THR A 160 23.95 -22.64 3.93
N GLY A 161 23.03 -23.50 4.36
CA GLY A 161 23.30 -24.58 5.34
C GLY A 161 23.19 -24.17 6.82
N LEU A 162 23.30 -25.15 7.71
CA LEU A 162 23.03 -25.01 9.16
C LEU A 162 23.97 -24.04 9.90
N GLY A 163 25.11 -23.66 9.32
CA GLY A 163 26.06 -22.70 9.89
C GLY A 163 25.83 -21.24 9.47
N ALA A 164 24.82 -20.96 8.65
CA ALA A 164 24.52 -19.62 8.14
C ALA A 164 23.98 -18.62 9.17
N LEU A 165 23.76 -19.06 10.42
CA LEU A 165 23.32 -18.23 11.54
C LEU A 165 24.48 -17.69 12.38
N ASP A 166 25.70 -18.24 12.22
CA ASP A 166 26.86 -17.87 13.02
C ASP A 166 27.54 -16.61 12.46
N SER A 167 26.91 -15.46 12.65
CA SER A 167 27.63 -14.19 12.58
C SER A 167 28.58 -14.10 13.79
N THR A 168 29.86 -13.85 13.55
CA THR A 168 30.83 -13.66 14.64
C THR A 168 30.43 -12.40 15.41
N PRO A 169 30.13 -12.48 16.72
CA PRO A 169 29.69 -11.31 17.49
C PRO A 169 30.77 -10.23 17.46
N ASP A 170 30.42 -9.02 17.02
CA ASP A 170 31.32 -7.87 17.13
C ASP A 170 31.24 -7.34 18.57
N PRO A 171 32.31 -7.50 19.39
CA PRO A 171 32.28 -7.08 20.79
C PRO A 171 32.14 -5.57 20.96
N THR A 172 32.31 -4.78 19.90
CA THR A 172 32.16 -3.31 19.94
C THR A 172 30.74 -2.83 19.66
N ARG A 173 29.85 -3.73 19.20
CA ARG A 173 28.48 -3.43 18.80
C ARG A 173 27.50 -4.27 19.59
N THR A 174 26.98 -3.71 20.68
CA THR A 174 26.12 -4.44 21.63
C THR A 174 24.69 -3.92 21.71
N ARG A 175 24.33 -2.90 20.92
CA ARG A 175 22.97 -2.37 20.89
C ARG A 175 22.08 -3.13 19.93
N GLN A 176 20.85 -3.36 20.33
CA GLN A 176 19.79 -3.92 19.50
C GLN A 176 19.01 -2.80 18.82
N ILE A 177 18.38 -3.14 17.69
CA ILE A 177 17.50 -2.24 16.95
C ILE A 177 16.16 -2.93 16.69
N ARG A 178 15.09 -2.13 16.69
CA ARG A 178 13.75 -2.55 16.29
C ARG A 178 13.14 -1.56 15.32
N GLY A 179 12.40 -2.06 14.34
CA GLY A 179 11.66 -1.25 13.37
C GLY A 179 10.15 -1.41 13.53
N CYS A 180 9.42 -0.32 13.38
CA CYS A 180 7.97 -0.32 13.18
C CYS A 180 7.66 0.61 12.00
N ASP A 181 6.90 0.11 11.03
CA ASP A 181 6.55 0.85 9.83
C ASP A 181 5.19 1.52 9.98
N ILE A 182 5.08 2.76 9.50
CA ILE A 182 3.83 3.49 9.43
C ILE A 182 3.45 3.57 7.95
N ALA A 183 2.28 3.03 7.61
CA ALA A 183 1.75 3.03 6.27
C ALA A 183 0.46 3.84 6.20
N LEU A 184 0.29 4.56 5.09
CA LEU A 184 -0.94 5.23 4.71
C LEU A 184 -1.75 4.29 3.82
N VAL A 185 -3.02 4.11 4.17
CA VAL A 185 -3.95 3.24 3.47
C VAL A 185 -5.05 4.09 2.85
N THR A 186 -5.36 3.81 1.58
CA THR A 186 -6.48 4.39 0.84
C THR A 186 -7.34 3.25 0.30
N PRO A 187 -8.66 3.22 0.57
CA PRO A 187 -9.52 2.20 0.03
C PRO A 187 -9.72 2.45 -1.47
N ARG A 188 -9.73 1.38 -2.26
CA ARG A 188 -9.96 1.43 -3.72
C ARG A 188 -11.00 0.40 -4.13
N LEU A 189 -11.56 0.60 -5.33
CA LEU A 189 -12.30 -0.45 -6.00
C LEU A 189 -11.33 -1.56 -6.40
N ALA A 190 -11.78 -2.80 -6.34
CA ALA A 190 -11.05 -3.96 -6.81
C ALA A 190 -11.88 -4.73 -7.84
N THR A 191 -11.22 -5.60 -8.59
CA THR A 191 -11.88 -6.59 -9.43
C THR A 191 -11.39 -7.98 -9.10
N HIS A 192 -12.28 -8.96 -9.19
CA HIS A 192 -11.92 -10.36 -9.27
C HIS A 192 -12.57 -11.00 -10.49
N GLN A 193 -11.90 -12.01 -11.03
CA GLN A 193 -12.40 -12.76 -12.16
C GLN A 193 -13.05 -14.05 -11.68
N GLN A 194 -14.15 -14.41 -12.32
CA GLN A 194 -14.80 -15.70 -12.12
C GLN A 194 -14.88 -16.39 -13.48
N VAL A 195 -14.24 -17.55 -13.57
CA VAL A 195 -14.25 -18.41 -14.74
C VAL A 195 -15.21 -19.56 -14.47
N ASP A 196 -16.34 -19.54 -15.15
CA ASP A 196 -17.32 -20.62 -15.10
C ASP A 196 -17.14 -21.51 -16.34
N VAL A 197 -16.70 -22.75 -16.12
CA VAL A 197 -16.64 -23.78 -17.16
C VAL A 197 -17.95 -24.57 -17.11
N LEU A 198 -18.86 -24.25 -18.03
CA LEU A 198 -20.08 -25.05 -18.20
C LEU A 198 -19.77 -26.23 -19.12
N ASP A 199 -19.94 -27.44 -18.60
CA ASP A 199 -19.90 -28.69 -19.34
C ASP A 199 -21.34 -29.16 -19.61
N PRO A 200 -22.00 -28.67 -20.68
CA PRO A 200 -23.20 -29.33 -21.15
C PRO A 200 -22.73 -30.68 -21.72
N GLY A 201 -23.35 -31.79 -21.33
CA GLY A 201 -22.96 -33.16 -21.71
C GLY A 201 -23.07 -33.50 -23.21
N THR A 202 -22.72 -32.58 -24.10
CA THR A 202 -22.69 -32.65 -25.56
C THR A 202 -21.62 -31.67 -26.08
N ASP A 203 -20.47 -32.21 -26.52
CA ASP A 203 -19.43 -31.71 -27.46
C ASP A 203 -18.99 -30.23 -27.51
N ALA A 204 -19.52 -29.32 -26.69
CA ALA A 204 -19.17 -27.92 -26.68
C ALA A 204 -19.01 -27.40 -25.25
N GLN A 205 -17.76 -27.28 -24.80
CA GLN A 205 -17.43 -26.56 -23.58
C GLN A 205 -17.63 -25.06 -23.82
N SER A 206 -18.51 -24.42 -23.05
CA SER A 206 -18.60 -22.96 -23.00
C SER A 206 -17.84 -22.47 -21.78
N VAL A 207 -16.80 -21.69 -22.01
CA VAL A 207 -16.09 -20.96 -20.95
C VAL A 207 -16.72 -19.57 -20.88
N SER A 208 -17.24 -19.19 -19.72
CA SER A 208 -17.74 -17.85 -19.45
C SER A 208 -16.78 -17.16 -18.46
N ILE A 209 -16.22 -16.02 -18.85
CA ILE A 209 -15.33 -15.24 -17.99
C ILE A 209 -16.06 -13.97 -17.58
N SER A 210 -16.40 -13.87 -16.31
CA SER A 210 -17.02 -12.67 -15.75
C SER A 210 -16.04 -11.88 -14.89
N THR A 211 -16.11 -10.55 -14.99
CA THR A 211 -15.38 -9.63 -14.09
C THR A 211 -16.38 -9.10 -13.07
N VAL A 212 -16.09 -9.34 -11.80
CA VAL A 212 -16.91 -8.86 -10.68
C VAL A 212 -16.18 -7.73 -9.98
N PHE A 213 -16.89 -6.62 -9.76
CA PHE A 213 -16.37 -5.49 -9.00
C PHE A 213 -16.55 -5.75 -7.51
N ASP A 214 -15.48 -5.58 -6.75
CA ASP A 214 -15.51 -5.61 -5.30
C ASP A 214 -15.25 -4.21 -4.75
N ASN A 215 -16.20 -3.72 -3.97
CA ASN A 215 -16.15 -2.41 -3.32
C ASN A 215 -16.28 -2.50 -1.80
N THR A 216 -16.07 -3.69 -1.23
CA THR A 216 -16.28 -3.95 0.20
C THR A 216 -15.44 -3.03 1.08
N ALA A 217 -14.14 -2.89 0.81
CA ALA A 217 -13.28 -1.96 1.55
C ALA A 217 -13.72 -0.50 1.39
N LEU A 218 -14.16 -0.08 0.20
CA LEU A 218 -14.62 1.29 -0.05
C LEU A 218 -15.90 1.62 0.74
N ILE A 219 -16.84 0.69 0.81
CA ILE A 219 -18.10 0.85 1.55
C ILE A 219 -17.87 0.83 3.06
N ASN A 220 -16.98 -0.06 3.53
CA ASN A 220 -16.74 -0.25 4.96
C ASN A 220 -15.68 0.72 5.53
N ALA A 221 -14.95 1.42 4.67
CA ALA A 221 -13.96 2.39 5.09
C ALA A 221 -14.60 3.53 5.87
N LYS A 222 -14.18 3.70 7.12
CA LYS A 222 -14.61 4.80 7.99
C LYS A 222 -13.95 6.14 7.64
N SER A 223 -12.90 6.10 6.82
CA SER A 223 -12.14 7.27 6.36
C SER A 223 -11.60 7.03 4.96
N ALA A 224 -11.43 8.10 4.18
CA ALA A 224 -10.82 8.03 2.86
C ALA A 224 -9.32 7.71 2.91
N HIS A 225 -8.64 8.15 3.98
CA HIS A 225 -7.22 7.98 4.17
C HIS A 225 -6.94 7.77 5.64
N TRP A 226 -6.30 6.67 6.01
CA TRP A 226 -5.92 6.41 7.39
C TRP A 226 -4.52 5.83 7.51
N LEU A 227 -3.91 6.00 8.68
CA LEU A 227 -2.61 5.40 8.97
C LEU A 227 -2.78 4.12 9.78
N ILE A 228 -1.85 3.20 9.53
CA ILE A 228 -1.66 2.00 10.33
C ILE A 228 -0.19 1.90 10.74
N ALA A 229 0.05 1.35 11.93
CA ALA A 229 1.36 0.88 12.36
C ALA A 229 1.42 -0.64 12.11
N THR A 230 2.52 -1.10 11.52
CA THR A 230 2.75 -2.53 11.24
C THR A 230 4.21 -2.89 11.51
N SER A 231 4.46 -4.17 11.76
CA SER A 231 5.81 -4.67 12.00
C SER A 231 6.70 -4.57 10.80
N LYS A 232 6.18 -4.88 9.61
CA LYS A 232 6.86 -4.72 8.34
C LYS A 232 5.81 -4.33 7.31
N TRP A 233 6.05 -3.23 6.62
CA TRP A 233 5.22 -2.88 5.47
C TRP A 233 5.80 -3.49 4.21
N GLU A 234 4.95 -4.17 3.46
CA GLU A 234 5.23 -4.67 2.12
C GLU A 234 4.14 -4.12 1.17
N PRO A 235 4.50 -3.72 -0.06
CA PRO A 235 3.52 -3.25 -1.01
C PRO A 235 2.43 -4.32 -1.25
N PRO A 236 1.14 -3.94 -1.35
CA PRO A 236 0.08 -4.87 -1.72
C PRO A 236 0.41 -5.62 -3.01
N MET A 237 0.22 -6.93 -3.00
CA MET A 237 0.53 -7.78 -4.15
C MET A 237 -0.52 -7.60 -5.23
N GLU A 238 -0.12 -7.07 -6.38
CA GLU A 238 -0.97 -6.98 -7.55
C GLU A 238 -1.01 -8.34 -8.29
N PRO A 239 -2.16 -8.76 -8.83
CA PRO A 239 -2.25 -10.02 -9.56
C PRO A 239 -1.39 -9.97 -10.83
N THR A 240 -0.74 -11.09 -11.13
CA THR A 240 0.08 -11.22 -12.34
C THR A 240 -0.80 -11.39 -13.59
N ASP A 241 -0.22 -11.18 -14.77
CA ASP A 241 -0.91 -11.46 -16.03
C ASP A 241 -1.29 -12.94 -16.17
N LEU A 242 -0.51 -13.85 -15.54
CA LEU A 242 -0.82 -15.27 -15.48
C LEU A 242 -2.02 -15.54 -14.57
N ASP A 243 -2.10 -14.92 -13.39
CA ASP A 243 -3.27 -15.07 -12.50
C ASP A 243 -4.55 -14.60 -13.18
N ARG A 244 -4.45 -13.53 -13.98
CA ARG A 244 -5.56 -13.04 -14.80
C ARG A 244 -5.93 -14.01 -15.91
N LEU A 245 -4.94 -14.64 -16.55
CA LEU A 245 -5.22 -15.66 -17.55
C LEU A 245 -5.88 -16.90 -16.94
N MET A 246 -5.49 -17.26 -15.72
CA MET A 246 -5.99 -18.41 -14.99
C MET A 246 -7.33 -18.15 -14.29
N GLY A 247 -7.83 -16.92 -14.30
CA GLY A 247 -9.06 -16.55 -13.60
C GLY A 247 -8.94 -16.55 -12.08
N THR A 248 -7.72 -16.55 -11.55
CA THR A 248 -7.42 -16.53 -10.10
C THR A 248 -7.01 -15.14 -9.63
N ALA A 249 -7.06 -14.13 -10.51
CA ALA A 249 -6.73 -12.76 -10.17
C ALA A 249 -7.72 -12.16 -9.19
N VAL A 250 -7.21 -11.79 -8.01
CA VAL A 250 -7.92 -11.00 -7.00
C VAL A 250 -7.13 -9.73 -6.78
N GLU A 251 -7.69 -8.58 -7.15
CA GLU A 251 -7.03 -7.30 -6.91
C GLU A 251 -7.15 -6.90 -5.43
N PRO A 252 -6.08 -6.31 -4.84
CA PRO A 252 -6.18 -5.67 -3.53
C PRO A 252 -7.28 -4.61 -3.50
N GLN A 253 -7.94 -4.46 -2.35
CA GLN A 253 -8.98 -3.44 -2.14
C GLN A 253 -8.45 -2.15 -1.49
N THR A 254 -7.14 -2.08 -1.25
CA THR A 254 -6.47 -0.92 -0.68
C THR A 254 -5.22 -0.60 -1.49
N ASP A 255 -4.92 0.69 -1.61
CA ASP A 255 -3.62 1.19 -2.01
C ASP A 255 -2.86 1.67 -0.78
N GLU A 256 -1.62 1.24 -0.65
CA GLU A 256 -0.81 1.54 0.53
C GLU A 256 0.52 2.17 0.15
N ILE A 257 1.00 3.10 0.98
CA ILE A 257 2.34 3.67 0.86
C ILE A 257 2.97 3.84 2.24
N LYS A 258 4.25 3.44 2.34
CA LYS A 258 5.04 3.65 3.55
C LYS A 258 5.35 5.13 3.76
N ILE A 259 4.95 5.67 4.90
CA ILE A 259 5.16 7.06 5.30
C ILE A 259 6.49 7.20 6.05
N ALA A 260 6.70 6.34 7.04
CA ALA A 260 7.88 6.38 7.90
C ALA A 260 8.21 5.00 8.47
N THR A 261 9.45 4.82 8.91
CA THR A 261 9.84 3.76 9.85
C THR A 261 10.31 4.42 11.13
N VAL A 262 9.76 4.00 12.26
CA VAL A 262 10.26 4.36 13.58
C VAL A 262 11.26 3.30 14.01
N TRP A 263 12.55 3.66 14.04
CA TRP A 263 13.60 2.82 14.56
C TRP A 263 13.77 3.06 16.06
N LEU A 264 13.79 2.00 16.86
CA LEU A 264 14.12 2.07 18.28
C LEU A 264 15.48 1.41 18.51
N VAL A 265 16.37 2.09 19.21
CA VAL A 265 17.71 1.61 19.54
C VAL A 265 17.81 1.38 21.04
N SER A 266 18.24 0.19 21.44
CA SER A 266 18.38 -0.17 22.85
C SER A 266 19.59 0.51 23.51
N PRO A 267 19.63 0.56 24.85
CA PRO A 267 20.88 0.67 25.59
C PRO A 267 21.89 -0.44 25.20
N PRO A 268 23.20 -0.26 25.50
CA PRO A 268 24.20 -1.32 25.29
C PRO A 268 23.88 -2.57 26.11
N ASP A 269 24.35 -3.72 25.62
CA ASP A 269 24.35 -5.01 26.32
C ASP A 269 22.95 -5.57 26.65
N VAL A 270 21.94 -5.10 25.93
CA VAL A 270 20.58 -5.63 25.98
C VAL A 270 20.48 -6.91 25.15
N GLY A 271 19.80 -7.93 25.68
CA GLY A 271 19.62 -9.22 25.01
C GLY A 271 18.89 -9.11 23.66
N SER A 272 19.18 -10.03 22.74
CA SER A 272 18.61 -10.06 21.38
C SER A 272 17.08 -10.16 21.36
N ASP A 273 16.46 -10.70 22.40
CA ASP A 273 15.00 -10.89 22.48
C ASP A 273 14.29 -9.78 23.25
N ALA A 274 15.04 -8.75 23.69
CA ALA A 274 14.46 -7.66 24.44
C ALA A 274 13.43 -6.90 23.60
N GLN A 275 12.30 -6.60 24.24
CA GLN A 275 11.27 -5.77 23.67
C GLN A 275 11.58 -4.28 23.97
N PRO A 276 11.16 -3.36 23.08
CA PRO A 276 11.34 -1.94 23.34
C PRO A 276 10.57 -1.47 24.57
N ASP A 277 11.29 -0.89 25.52
CA ASP A 277 10.76 -0.26 26.72
C ASP A 277 11.09 1.25 26.74
N GLU A 278 10.89 1.91 27.89
CA GLU A 278 11.15 3.34 28.08
C GLU A 278 12.62 3.76 27.92
N THR A 279 13.56 2.81 28.02
CA THR A 279 15.00 3.08 27.95
C THR A 279 15.52 3.16 26.52
N TRP A 280 14.71 2.73 25.55
CA TRP A 280 15.06 2.75 24.13
C TRP A 280 14.93 4.16 23.57
N THR A 281 15.77 4.49 22.59
CA THR A 281 15.74 5.80 21.92
C THR A 281 15.13 5.68 20.53
N ALA A 282 14.17 6.55 20.20
CA ALA A 282 13.48 6.54 18.92
C ALA A 282 14.14 7.43 17.86
N TYR A 283 14.21 6.92 16.63
CA TYR A 283 14.76 7.57 15.44
C TYR A 283 13.79 7.38 14.26
N PRO A 284 12.88 8.32 14.03
CA PRO A 284 11.99 8.28 12.88
C PRO A 284 12.73 8.54 11.56
N GLN A 285 12.48 7.70 10.55
CA GLN A 285 12.94 7.87 9.18
C GLN A 285 11.73 8.07 8.27
N HIS A 286 11.67 9.18 7.55
CA HIS A 286 10.57 9.52 6.63
C HIS A 286 10.89 9.08 5.20
N PHE A 287 9.89 8.56 4.49
CA PHE A 287 10.00 8.13 3.09
C PHE A 287 9.21 8.99 2.11
N VAL A 288 8.29 9.82 2.62
CA VAL A 288 7.43 10.68 1.79
C VAL A 288 7.73 12.16 1.99
N PHE A 289 7.47 12.94 0.95
CA PHE A 289 7.63 14.40 0.93
C PHE A 289 6.33 15.12 1.33
N TRP A 290 6.33 16.45 1.29
CA TRP A 290 5.50 17.34 2.11
C TRP A 290 3.97 17.27 1.89
N ASN A 291 3.52 16.82 0.73
CA ASN A 291 2.10 16.64 0.39
C ASN A 291 1.95 15.44 -0.55
N LEU A 292 0.95 14.59 -0.30
CA LEU A 292 0.63 13.46 -1.15
C LEU A 292 -0.63 13.76 -1.95
N ASN A 293 -0.60 13.41 -3.22
CA ASN A 293 -1.78 13.29 -4.05
C ASN A 293 -1.97 11.81 -4.37
N TYR A 294 -3.21 11.41 -4.52
CA TYR A 294 -3.61 10.06 -4.85
C TYR A 294 -4.64 10.09 -5.98
N ALA A 295 -4.49 9.21 -6.96
CA ALA A 295 -5.56 8.94 -7.92
C ALA A 295 -5.52 7.49 -8.36
N SER A 296 -6.69 6.87 -8.39
CA SER A 296 -6.92 5.58 -9.05
C SER A 296 -6.84 5.75 -10.57
N ARG A 297 -6.44 4.69 -11.26
CA ARG A 297 -6.50 4.66 -12.72
C ARG A 297 -7.95 4.68 -13.18
N ALA A 298 -8.27 5.61 -14.07
CA ALA A 298 -9.53 5.56 -14.78
C ALA A 298 -9.55 4.32 -15.68
N GLN A 299 -10.65 3.56 -15.64
CA GLN A 299 -10.85 2.44 -16.56
C GLN A 299 -10.91 3.01 -17.99
N ILE A 300 -9.84 2.80 -18.75
CA ILE A 300 -9.84 3.16 -20.17
C ILE A 300 -10.70 2.11 -20.85
N SER A 301 -11.86 2.51 -21.38
CA SER A 301 -12.71 1.61 -22.15
C SER A 301 -11.85 0.98 -23.26
N ALA A 302 -11.70 -0.34 -23.21
CA ALA A 302 -10.88 -1.05 -24.19
C ALA A 302 -11.37 -0.72 -25.60
N ALA A 303 -10.44 -0.53 -26.53
CA ALA A 303 -10.81 -0.41 -27.93
C ALA A 303 -11.53 -1.71 -28.34
N PRO A 304 -12.66 -1.64 -29.08
CA PRO A 304 -13.37 -2.84 -29.49
C PRO A 304 -12.41 -3.79 -30.22
N PRO A 305 -12.43 -5.10 -29.90
CA PRO A 305 -11.52 -6.07 -30.47
C PRO A 305 -11.64 -6.04 -32.00
N GLN A 306 -10.50 -6.12 -32.70
CA GLN A 306 -10.51 -6.24 -34.15
C GLN A 306 -10.78 -7.70 -34.51
N PRO A 307 -11.94 -8.04 -35.09
CA PRO A 307 -12.23 -9.42 -35.46
C PRO A 307 -11.24 -9.88 -36.54
N LEU A 308 -10.75 -11.11 -36.42
CA LEU A 308 -10.03 -11.81 -37.46
C LEU A 308 -10.96 -11.93 -38.67
N LYS A 309 -10.54 -11.37 -39.79
CA LYS A 309 -11.24 -11.46 -41.08
C LYS A 309 -10.31 -12.16 -42.07
N LEU A 310 -10.77 -13.28 -42.62
CA LEU A 310 -10.16 -13.90 -43.78
C LEU A 310 -11.00 -13.55 -44.99
N VAL A 311 -10.47 -12.68 -45.87
CA VAL A 311 -11.09 -12.33 -47.15
C VAL A 311 -10.44 -13.21 -48.20
N THR A 312 -11.11 -14.29 -48.59
CA THR A 312 -10.56 -15.26 -49.55
C THR A 312 -11.04 -14.99 -50.97
N GLY A 313 -12.20 -14.33 -51.14
CA GLY A 313 -12.76 -14.02 -52.46
C GLY A 313 -13.18 -15.26 -53.27
N LEU A 314 -13.23 -16.43 -52.64
CA LEU A 314 -13.56 -17.71 -53.26
C LEU A 314 -15.09 -17.93 -53.29
N ALA A 315 -15.57 -18.57 -54.37
CA ALA A 315 -16.97 -18.96 -54.57
C ALA A 315 -18.01 -17.82 -54.37
N LEU A 316 -17.79 -16.65 -55.01
CA LEU A 316 -18.72 -15.50 -54.98
C LEU A 316 -19.07 -15.02 -53.55
N GLY A 317 -18.17 -15.21 -52.58
CA GLY A 317 -18.35 -14.78 -51.19
C GLY A 317 -19.07 -15.79 -50.29
N VAL A 318 -19.56 -16.92 -50.83
CA VAL A 318 -20.19 -17.99 -50.02
C VAL A 318 -19.17 -18.64 -49.09
N ALA A 319 -17.94 -18.83 -49.55
CA ALA A 319 -16.84 -19.32 -48.72
C ALA A 319 -16.49 -18.33 -47.61
N ASP A 320 -16.52 -17.02 -47.91
CA ASP A 320 -16.25 -15.99 -46.91
C ASP A 320 -17.34 -15.97 -45.82
N THR A 321 -18.61 -16.21 -46.14
CA THR A 321 -19.68 -16.32 -45.13
C THR A 321 -19.49 -17.52 -44.21
N LEU A 322 -19.09 -18.66 -44.77
CA LEU A 322 -18.89 -19.91 -44.02
C LEU A 322 -17.62 -19.84 -43.14
N ILE A 323 -16.55 -19.24 -43.67
CA ILE A 323 -15.31 -18.97 -42.93
C ILE A 323 -15.55 -17.95 -41.81
N ASN A 324 -16.28 -16.85 -42.06
CA ASN A 324 -16.63 -15.89 -41.00
C ASN A 324 -17.54 -16.50 -39.94
N GLY A 325 -18.43 -17.43 -40.30
CA GLY A 325 -19.22 -18.22 -39.35
C GLY A 325 -18.35 -19.11 -38.46
N LEU A 326 -17.34 -19.76 -39.02
CA LEU A 326 -16.37 -20.57 -38.27
C LEU A 326 -15.43 -19.72 -37.39
N LEU A 327 -15.14 -18.49 -37.80
CA LEU A 327 -14.31 -17.54 -37.04
C LEU A 327 -15.09 -16.80 -35.96
N SER A 328 -16.42 -16.78 -35.97
CA SER A 328 -17.22 -16.05 -34.99
C SER A 328 -16.91 -16.48 -33.54
N PRO A 329 -16.93 -17.77 -33.18
CA PRO A 329 -16.63 -18.19 -31.82
C PRO A 329 -15.20 -17.87 -31.38
N LEU A 330 -14.24 -17.94 -32.30
CA LEU A 330 -12.84 -17.56 -32.05
C LEU A 330 -12.68 -16.05 -31.84
N ASN A 331 -13.41 -15.25 -32.60
CA ASN A 331 -13.42 -13.80 -32.45
C ASN A 331 -14.12 -13.37 -31.16
N ASP A 332 -15.19 -14.06 -30.77
CA ASP A 332 -15.90 -13.82 -29.51
C ASP A 332 -15.02 -14.19 -28.31
N ALA A 333 -14.36 -15.35 -28.33
CA ALA A 333 -13.41 -15.75 -27.29
C ALA A 333 -12.18 -14.82 -27.24
N ASN A 334 -11.62 -14.43 -28.38
CA ASN A 334 -10.50 -13.49 -28.42
C ASN A 334 -10.91 -12.09 -27.97
N ALA A 335 -12.14 -11.67 -28.27
CA ALA A 335 -12.72 -10.42 -27.81
C ALA A 335 -12.89 -10.40 -26.28
N GLU A 336 -13.41 -11.48 -25.72
CA GLU A 336 -13.60 -11.68 -24.29
C GLU A 336 -12.25 -11.72 -23.54
N VAL A 337 -11.30 -12.52 -24.02
CA VAL A 337 -9.93 -12.59 -23.45
C VAL A 337 -9.20 -11.25 -23.60
N SER A 338 -9.35 -10.56 -24.73
CA SER A 338 -8.76 -9.23 -24.91
C SER A 338 -9.41 -8.19 -23.99
N ALA A 339 -10.74 -8.22 -23.81
CA ALA A 339 -11.43 -7.35 -22.86
C ALA A 339 -11.02 -7.67 -21.42
N MET A 340 -10.80 -8.94 -21.09
CA MET A 340 -10.30 -9.43 -19.79
C MET A 340 -8.87 -8.96 -19.52
N LEU A 341 -7.94 -9.13 -20.46
CA LEU A 341 -6.55 -8.67 -20.31
C LEU A 341 -6.44 -7.14 -20.29
N ASN A 342 -7.37 -6.44 -20.96
CA ASN A 342 -7.45 -4.98 -20.95
C ASN A 342 -8.33 -4.43 -19.83
N ALA A 343 -9.01 -5.27 -19.04
CA ALA A 343 -9.79 -4.84 -17.87
C ALA A 343 -8.80 -4.19 -16.90
N ALA A 344 -8.93 -2.88 -16.77
CA ALA A 344 -7.93 -2.06 -16.13
C ALA A 344 -7.83 -2.39 -14.63
N ASN A 345 -6.60 -2.49 -14.15
CA ASN A 345 -6.31 -2.44 -12.72
C ASN A 345 -6.74 -1.09 -12.15
N PHE A 346 -7.51 -1.12 -11.06
CA PHE A 346 -7.93 0.08 -10.33
C PHE A 346 -6.84 0.71 -9.45
N SER A 347 -5.62 0.15 -9.47
CA SER A 347 -4.48 0.62 -8.70
C SER A 347 -4.28 2.11 -8.81
N GLY A 348 -4.28 2.74 -7.64
CA GLY A 348 -3.93 4.12 -7.50
C GLY A 348 -2.44 4.32 -7.38
N ARG A 349 -2.05 5.58 -7.56
CA ARG A 349 -0.67 6.00 -7.38
C ARG A 349 -0.64 7.20 -6.45
N TYR A 350 0.32 7.17 -5.55
CA TYR A 350 0.69 8.34 -4.76
C TYR A 350 1.77 9.13 -5.48
N TRP A 351 1.68 10.45 -5.47
CA TRP A 351 2.76 11.34 -5.92
C TRP A 351 2.81 12.62 -5.10
N SER A 352 3.98 13.24 -5.03
CA SER A 352 4.16 14.60 -4.51
C SER A 352 4.49 15.54 -5.66
N ILE A 353 4.18 16.83 -5.51
CA ILE A 353 4.47 17.89 -6.49
C ILE A 353 5.62 18.74 -5.95
#